data_AF-A0A917YU58-F1
#
_entry.id   AF-A0A917YU58-F1
#
_cell.length_a   1.000
_cell.length_b   1.000
_cell.length_c   1.000
_cell.angle_alpha   90.00
_cell.angle_beta   90.00
_cell.angle_gamma   90.00
#
_symmetry.space_group_name_H-M   'P 1'
#
loop_
_entity.id
_entity.type
_entity.pdbx_description
1 polymer ?
#
loop_
_entity_poly.entity_id
_entity_poly.type
_entity_poly.pdbx_seq_one_letter_code
_entity_poly.pdbx_strand_id
1 'polypeptide(L)'
;MQKIEILVGSMLGATEYVADAICEKLQEMGIPNQLHLKPDIADLDRTALWLICTSTHGAGELPDNIKPFSKQLEEQHFPHLSYLLVGLGDSSYDTFCEGAKQMQKDMDKTNAELLAEPILVDVLQHPVPEDEVIAWFESDHIRNKIQSWLQR
;
A
#
# COMPACT_ATOMS: atom_id res chain seq x y z
N MET A 1 -19.56 -6.90 4.09
CA MET A 1 -19.23 -6.24 2.81
C MET A 1 -17.73 -6.22 2.72
N GLN A 2 -17.16 -6.67 1.60
CA GLN A 2 -15.72 -6.60 1.42
C GLN A 2 -15.31 -5.13 1.26
N LYS A 3 -14.30 -4.70 2.01
CA LYS A 3 -13.77 -3.34 2.02
C LYS A 3 -12.26 -3.34 1.81
N ILE A 4 -11.71 -2.18 1.49
CA ILE A 4 -10.28 -1.98 1.28
C ILE A 4 -9.75 -0.98 2.30
N GLU A 5 -8.77 -1.40 3.09
CA GLU A 5 -8.06 -0.55 4.05
C GLU A 5 -6.81 0.02 3.39
N ILE A 6 -6.75 1.33 3.21
CA ILE A 6 -5.62 2.01 2.57
C ILE A 6 -4.71 2.55 3.67
N LEU A 7 -3.46 2.08 3.70
CA LEU A 7 -2.50 2.31 4.76
C LEU A 7 -1.39 3.19 4.22
N VAL A 8 -1.25 4.41 4.75
CA VAL A 8 -0.31 5.40 4.20
C VAL A 8 0.93 5.51 5.08
N GLY A 9 2.09 5.36 4.45
CA GLY A 9 3.41 5.73 4.96
C GLY A 9 3.93 6.96 4.20
N SER A 10 3.78 8.16 4.76
CA SER A 10 4.31 9.39 4.16
C SER A 10 4.88 10.34 5.20
N MET A 11 5.83 11.16 4.75
CA MET A 11 6.38 12.29 5.51
C MET A 11 6.05 13.64 4.85
N LEU A 12 6.08 13.68 3.51
CA LEU A 12 5.95 14.92 2.73
C LEU A 12 4.61 15.00 1.98
N GLY A 13 3.67 14.08 2.24
CA GLY A 13 2.34 14.07 1.66
C GLY A 13 2.22 13.47 0.25
N ALA A 14 3.32 13.25 -0.48
CA ALA A 14 3.27 12.67 -1.83
C ALA A 14 2.52 11.32 -1.88
N THR A 15 2.76 10.45 -0.90
CA THR A 15 2.05 9.17 -0.79
C THR A 15 0.58 9.33 -0.40
N GLU A 16 0.24 10.41 0.31
CA GLU A 16 -1.13 10.70 0.72
C GLU A 16 -1.98 11.04 -0.50
N TYR A 17 -1.47 11.88 -1.41
CA TYR A 17 -2.14 12.18 -2.69
C TYR A 17 -2.40 10.93 -3.52
N VAL A 18 -1.43 10.02 -3.62
CA VAL A 18 -1.60 8.72 -4.29
C VAL A 18 -2.73 7.91 -3.64
N ALA A 19 -2.75 7.85 -2.31
CA ALA A 19 -3.74 7.08 -1.58
C ALA A 19 -5.15 7.68 -1.71
N ASP A 20 -5.26 9.01 -1.71
CA ASP A 20 -6.52 9.75 -1.95
C ASP A 20 -7.03 9.49 -3.38
N ALA A 21 -6.17 9.53 -4.39
CA ALA A 21 -6.55 9.23 -5.76
C ALA A 21 -7.14 7.80 -5.89
N ILE A 22 -6.54 6.81 -5.22
CA ILE A 22 -7.06 5.44 -5.21
C ILE A 22 -8.39 5.36 -4.45
N CYS A 23 -8.51 6.08 -3.33
CA CYS A 23 -9.74 6.18 -2.56
C CYS A 23 -10.91 6.69 -3.43
N GLU A 24 -10.69 7.77 -4.19
CA GLU A 24 -11.67 8.29 -5.15
C GLU A 24 -12.06 7.24 -6.19
N LYS A 25 -11.08 6.53 -6.78
CA LYS A 25 -11.37 5.44 -7.73
C LYS A 25 -12.17 4.30 -7.14
N LEU A 26 -11.87 3.90 -5.91
CA LEU A 26 -12.63 2.88 -5.21
C LEU A 26 -14.07 3.32 -4.93
N GLN A 27 -14.28 4.60 -4.61
CA GLN A 27 -15.62 5.18 -4.46
C GLN A 27 -16.39 5.20 -5.78
N GLU A 28 -15.74 5.56 -6.90
CA GLU A 28 -16.33 5.48 -8.24
C GLU A 28 -16.77 4.05 -8.59
N MET A 29 -16.00 3.05 -8.15
CA MET A 29 -16.32 1.62 -8.31
C MET A 29 -17.37 1.10 -7.31
N GLY A 30 -17.81 1.92 -6.34
CA GLY A 30 -18.75 1.53 -5.29
C GLY A 30 -18.18 0.58 -4.24
N ILE A 31 -16.85 0.50 -4.13
CA ILE A 31 -16.15 -0.36 -3.16
C ILE A 31 -15.91 0.44 -1.87
N PRO A 32 -16.43 -0.03 -0.71
CA PRO A 32 -16.15 0.62 0.56
C PRO A 32 -14.65 0.62 0.84
N ASN A 33 -14.12 1.77 1.21
CA ASN A 33 -12.72 1.94 1.53
C ASN A 33 -12.54 2.86 2.73
N GLN A 34 -11.38 2.77 3.37
CA GLN A 34 -11.03 3.60 4.51
C GLN A 34 -9.53 3.91 4.47
N LEU A 35 -9.21 5.20 4.56
CA LEU A 35 -7.84 5.72 4.51
C LEU A 35 -7.27 5.88 5.93
N HIS A 36 -6.06 5.39 6.14
CA HIS A 36 -5.33 5.46 7.40
C HIS A 36 -3.97 6.13 7.20
N LEU A 37 -3.88 7.42 7.56
CA LEU A 37 -2.64 8.18 7.55
C LEU A 37 -1.64 7.74 8.63
N LYS A 38 -2.14 7.08 9.67
CA LYS A 38 -1.36 6.48 10.74
C LYS A 38 -1.96 5.09 11.02
N PRO A 39 -1.52 4.07 10.29
CA PRO A 39 -2.09 2.73 10.42
C PRO A 39 -1.79 2.14 11.80
N ASP A 40 -2.78 1.50 12.40
CA ASP A 40 -2.66 0.74 13.64
C ASP A 40 -3.43 -0.58 13.49
N ILE A 41 -2.77 -1.72 13.76
CA ILE A 41 -3.37 -3.06 13.63
C ILE A 41 -4.65 -3.20 14.47
N ALA A 42 -4.79 -2.44 15.56
CA ALA A 42 -5.99 -2.46 16.40
C ALA A 42 -7.24 -1.91 15.67
N ASP A 43 -7.05 -0.94 14.77
CA ASP A 43 -8.14 -0.24 14.08
C ASP A 43 -8.46 -0.83 12.69
N LEU A 44 -7.63 -1.79 12.23
CA LEU A 44 -7.75 -2.38 10.90
C LEU A 44 -8.63 -3.62 10.89
N ASP A 45 -9.47 -3.71 9.86
CA ASP A 45 -10.23 -4.92 9.59
C ASP A 45 -9.34 -5.98 8.92
N ARG A 46 -9.15 -7.09 9.63
CA ARG A 46 -8.32 -8.21 9.19
C ARG A 46 -8.98 -9.07 8.10
N THR A 47 -10.25 -8.82 7.81
CA THR A 47 -11.00 -9.48 6.72
C THR A 47 -11.04 -8.65 5.44
N ALA A 48 -10.55 -7.41 5.50
CA ALA A 48 -10.45 -6.51 4.37
C ALA A 48 -9.19 -6.77 3.53
N LEU A 49 -9.14 -6.19 2.33
CA LEU A 49 -7.92 -6.13 1.52
C LEU A 49 -7.10 -4.93 2.00
N TRP A 50 -5.84 -5.15 2.33
CA TRP A 50 -4.95 -4.07 2.76
C TRP A 50 -4.16 -3.52 1.58
N LEU A 51 -4.31 -2.24 1.28
CA LEU A 51 -3.53 -1.53 0.28
C LEU A 51 -2.51 -0.64 0.99
N ILE A 52 -1.24 -1.03 0.96
CA ILE A 52 -0.17 -0.32 1.65
C ILE A 52 0.52 0.62 0.66
N CYS A 53 0.45 1.92 0.89
CA CYS A 53 1.15 2.93 0.11
C CYS A 53 2.24 3.53 0.99
N THR A 54 3.53 3.32 0.67
CA THR A 54 4.63 3.81 1.50
C THR A 54 5.73 4.47 0.67
N SER A 55 6.21 5.63 1.11
CA SER A 55 7.41 6.27 0.57
C SER A 55 8.67 5.78 1.27
N THR A 56 9.83 5.97 0.66
CA THR A 56 11.11 5.76 1.35
C THR A 56 11.61 7.08 1.95
N HIS A 57 12.05 7.07 3.20
CA HIS A 57 12.58 8.25 3.87
C HIS A 57 14.08 8.12 4.20
N GLY A 58 14.84 9.18 3.91
CA GLY A 58 16.25 9.29 4.28
C GLY A 58 17.12 8.16 3.73
N ALA A 59 17.64 7.32 4.63
CA ALA A 59 18.59 6.24 4.33
C ALA A 59 17.93 4.90 3.98
N GLY A 60 16.74 4.92 3.38
CA GLY A 60 16.01 3.68 3.04
C GLY A 60 15.00 3.22 4.08
N GLU A 61 14.68 4.05 5.07
CA GLU A 61 13.78 3.66 6.15
C GLU A 61 12.31 3.88 5.77
N LEU A 62 11.44 3.15 6.47
CA LEU A 62 10.01 3.43 6.49
C LEU A 62 9.74 4.83 7.08
N PRO A 63 8.68 5.53 6.67
CA PRO A 63 8.25 6.78 7.28
C PRO A 63 7.80 6.59 8.75
N ASP A 64 8.00 7.60 9.60
CA ASP A 64 7.72 7.49 11.05
C ASP A 64 6.24 7.23 11.37
N ASN A 65 5.31 7.57 10.45
CA ASN A 65 3.90 7.30 10.62
C ASN A 65 3.55 5.80 10.48
N ILE A 66 4.30 5.03 9.67
CA ILE A 66 4.08 3.60 9.41
C ILE A 66 5.10 2.68 10.11
N LYS A 67 6.23 3.21 10.61
CA LYS A 67 7.18 2.46 11.44
C LYS A 67 6.52 1.70 12.61
N PRO A 68 5.58 2.29 13.39
CA PRO A 68 4.92 1.58 14.48
C PRO A 68 4.12 0.38 13.98
N PHE A 69 3.43 0.53 12.85
CA PHE A 69 2.67 -0.56 12.22
C PHE A 69 3.58 -1.72 11.82
N SER A 70 4.72 -1.45 11.15
CA SER A 70 5.71 -2.50 10.81
C SER A 70 6.20 -3.27 12.05
N LYS A 71 6.45 -2.58 13.17
CA LYS A 71 6.78 -3.25 14.44
C LYS A 71 5.65 -4.12 14.97
N GLN A 72 4.41 -3.65 14.89
CA GLN A 72 3.26 -4.45 15.32
C GLN A 72 3.11 -5.72 14.46
N LEU A 73 3.45 -5.69 13.17
CA LEU A 73 3.39 -6.87 12.29
C LEU A 73 4.29 -8.02 12.76
N GLU A 74 5.42 -7.73 13.40
CA GLU A 74 6.38 -8.76 13.85
C GLU A 74 5.76 -9.78 14.81
N GLU A 75 4.73 -9.39 15.55
CA GLU A 75 4.03 -10.23 16.53
C GLU A 75 2.71 -10.82 16.01
N GLN A 76 2.34 -10.55 14.75
CA GLN A 76 1.03 -10.89 14.17
C GLN A 76 1.13 -11.91 13.03
N HIS A 77 0.03 -12.64 12.83
CA HIS A 77 -0.11 -13.60 11.74
C HIS A 77 -1.48 -13.42 11.09
N PHE A 78 -1.48 -13.22 9.77
CA PHE A 78 -2.67 -12.94 8.96
C PHE A 78 -2.77 -13.89 7.75
N PRO A 79 -2.89 -15.22 7.96
CA PRO A 79 -2.83 -16.22 6.90
C PRO A 79 -3.96 -16.16 5.86
N HIS A 80 -5.01 -15.38 6.12
CA HIS A 80 -6.17 -15.20 5.23
C HIS A 80 -6.31 -13.77 4.72
N LEU A 81 -5.40 -12.88 5.12
CA LEU A 81 -5.40 -11.50 4.69
C LEU A 81 -4.75 -11.41 3.32
N SER A 82 -5.38 -10.72 2.39
CA SER A 82 -4.74 -10.33 1.13
C SER A 82 -4.24 -8.89 1.23
N TYR A 83 -3.13 -8.60 0.58
CA TYR A 83 -2.60 -7.24 0.53
C TYR A 83 -2.03 -6.85 -0.84
N LEU A 84 -1.95 -5.55 -1.06
CA LEU A 84 -1.31 -4.87 -2.19
C LEU A 84 -0.30 -3.87 -1.64
N LEU A 85 0.75 -3.60 -2.40
CA LEU A 85 1.82 -2.70 -1.98
C LEU A 85 2.19 -1.73 -3.11
N VAL A 86 2.25 -0.46 -2.76
CA VAL A 86 2.66 0.66 -3.59
C VAL A 86 3.84 1.34 -2.92
N GLY A 87 4.97 1.37 -3.59
CA GLY A 87 6.19 2.02 -3.12
C GLY A 87 6.48 3.30 -3.89
N LEU A 88 6.67 4.40 -3.19
CA LEU A 88 7.21 5.63 -3.77
C LEU A 88 8.69 5.75 -3.40
N GLY A 89 9.53 6.00 -4.37
CA GLY A 89 10.96 6.16 -4.18
C GLY A 89 11.57 7.16 -5.14
N ASP A 90 12.80 7.54 -4.87
CA ASP A 90 13.61 8.41 -5.72
C ASP A 90 14.85 7.60 -6.15
N SER A 91 15.02 7.39 -7.46
CA SER A 91 16.11 6.58 -8.01
C SER A 91 17.49 7.25 -7.97
N SER A 92 17.57 8.54 -7.60
CA SER A 92 18.86 9.19 -7.34
C SER A 92 19.51 8.70 -6.05
N TYR A 93 18.75 8.04 -5.17
CA TYR A 93 19.27 7.42 -3.96
C TYR A 93 19.49 5.91 -4.19
N ASP A 94 20.62 5.40 -3.69
CA ASP A 94 20.92 3.96 -3.72
C ASP A 94 19.86 3.12 -2.99
N THR A 95 19.10 3.74 -2.09
CA THR A 95 18.01 3.12 -1.32
C THR A 95 16.66 3.21 -2.03
N PHE A 96 16.64 3.10 -3.36
CA PHE A 96 15.42 3.15 -4.16
C PHE A 96 14.37 2.14 -3.68
N CYS A 97 13.23 2.67 -3.22
CA CYS A 97 12.09 1.94 -2.70
C CYS A 97 12.39 0.95 -1.55
N GLU A 98 13.47 1.17 -0.80
CA GLU A 98 13.85 0.23 0.26
C GLU A 98 12.80 0.15 1.38
N GLY A 99 12.09 1.25 1.67
CA GLY A 99 10.99 1.26 2.62
C GLY A 99 9.84 0.33 2.19
N ALA A 100 9.47 0.35 0.91
CA ALA A 100 8.44 -0.54 0.39
C ALA A 100 8.87 -2.00 0.42
N LYS A 101 10.12 -2.30 0.03
CA LYS A 101 10.68 -3.66 0.12
C LYS A 101 10.72 -4.17 1.56
N GLN A 102 11.04 -3.31 2.51
CA GLN A 102 11.01 -3.66 3.93
C GLN A 102 9.59 -4.00 4.39
N MET A 103 8.60 -3.17 4.02
CA MET A 103 7.19 -3.44 4.33
C MET A 103 6.71 -4.77 3.73
N GLN A 104 7.11 -5.06 2.48
CA GLN A 104 6.79 -6.34 1.85
C GLN A 104 7.32 -7.52 2.67
N LYS A 105 8.60 -7.46 3.09
CA LYS A 105 9.21 -8.50 3.94
C LYS A 105 8.47 -8.66 5.26
N ASP A 106 8.01 -7.56 5.86
CA ASP A 106 7.28 -7.62 7.12
C ASP A 106 5.88 -8.23 6.94
N MET A 107 5.18 -7.89 5.85
CA MET A 107 3.91 -8.54 5.50
C MET A 107 4.06 -10.02 5.18
N ASP A 108 5.11 -10.40 4.45
CA ASP A 108 5.38 -11.81 4.11
C ASP A 108 5.61 -12.67 5.36
N LYS A 109 6.23 -12.12 6.41
CA LYS A 109 6.38 -12.81 7.71
C LYS A 109 5.04 -13.11 8.38
N THR A 110 4.01 -12.30 8.12
CA THR A 110 2.67 -12.53 8.68
C THR A 110 1.89 -13.65 7.97
N ASN A 111 2.42 -14.24 6.89
CA ASN A 111 1.72 -15.16 5.97
C ASN A 111 0.54 -14.53 5.21
N ALA A 112 0.50 -13.20 5.07
CA ALA A 112 -0.48 -12.55 4.23
C ALA A 112 -0.26 -12.90 2.74
N GLU A 113 -1.34 -13.00 1.97
CA GLU A 113 -1.30 -13.28 0.54
C GLU A 113 -1.08 -11.99 -0.25
N LEU A 114 0.05 -11.89 -0.96
CA LEU A 114 0.28 -10.80 -1.91
C LEU A 114 -0.65 -11.00 -3.13
N LEU A 115 -1.61 -10.09 -3.29
CA LEU A 115 -2.66 -10.22 -4.31
C LEU A 115 -2.13 -9.96 -5.73
N ALA A 116 -1.17 -9.04 -5.85
CA ALA A 116 -0.49 -8.69 -7.10
C ALA A 116 0.91 -8.12 -6.83
N GLU A 117 1.75 -8.07 -7.88
CA GLU A 117 3.11 -7.56 -7.77
C GLU A 117 3.13 -6.09 -7.31
N PRO A 118 4.02 -5.71 -6.37
CA PRO A 118 4.11 -4.34 -5.91
C PRO A 118 4.54 -3.40 -7.03
N ILE A 119 3.90 -2.23 -7.12
CA ILE A 119 4.38 -1.16 -8.00
C ILE A 119 5.36 -0.26 -7.26
N LEU A 120 6.50 0.00 -7.88
CA LEU A 120 7.52 0.91 -7.39
C LEU A 120 7.60 2.12 -8.34
N VAL A 121 7.14 3.28 -7.87
CA VAL A 121 7.12 4.51 -8.66
C VAL A 121 8.30 5.39 -8.32
N ASP A 122 9.03 5.78 -9.35
CA ASP A 122 10.15 6.72 -9.26
C ASP A 122 9.64 8.16 -9.43
N VAL A 123 9.64 8.93 -8.35
CA VAL A 123 9.13 10.31 -8.34
C VAL A 123 9.99 11.27 -9.18
N LEU A 124 11.22 10.89 -9.57
CA LEU A 124 12.04 11.69 -10.49
C LEU A 124 11.67 11.49 -11.96
N GLN A 125 11.30 10.27 -12.32
CA GLN A 125 10.87 9.95 -13.69
C GLN A 125 9.39 10.30 -13.90
N HIS A 126 8.60 10.16 -12.84
CA HIS A 126 7.16 10.39 -12.84
C HIS A 126 6.83 11.56 -11.91
N PRO A 127 6.75 12.80 -12.43
CA PRO A 127 6.47 13.98 -11.63
C PRO A 127 5.07 13.93 -10.98
N VAL A 128 4.19 13.08 -11.50
CA VAL A 128 2.85 12.83 -10.98
C VAL A 128 2.75 11.33 -10.67
N PRO A 129 3.16 10.90 -9.46
CA PRO A 129 3.19 9.48 -9.11
C PRO A 129 1.79 8.86 -8.99
N GLU A 130 0.76 9.68 -8.70
CA GLU A 130 -0.63 9.21 -8.61
C GLU A 130 -1.13 8.68 -9.96
N ASP A 131 -0.81 9.32 -11.08
CA ASP A 131 -1.23 8.86 -12.42
C ASP A 131 -0.70 7.46 -12.73
N GLU A 132 0.56 7.17 -12.39
CA GLU A 132 1.17 5.86 -12.60
C GLU A 132 0.54 4.78 -11.72
N VAL A 133 0.31 5.09 -10.44
CA VAL A 133 -0.32 4.15 -9.51
C VAL A 133 -1.78 3.91 -9.91
N ILE A 134 -2.50 4.94 -10.36
CA ILE A 134 -3.87 4.81 -10.85
C ILE A 134 -3.89 3.98 -12.13
N ALA A 135 -3.01 4.24 -13.09
CA ALA A 135 -2.91 3.43 -14.31
C ALA A 135 -2.62 1.95 -14.00
N TRP A 136 -1.74 1.68 -13.04
CA TRP A 136 -1.48 0.33 -12.54
C TRP A 136 -2.71 -0.29 -11.86
N PHE A 137 -3.37 0.47 -10.98
CA PHE A 137 -4.56 0.04 -10.26
C PHE A 137 -5.73 -0.26 -11.21
N GLU A 138 -5.87 0.54 -12.26
CA GLU A 138 -6.88 0.40 -13.30
C GLU A 138 -6.55 -0.64 -14.35
N SER A 139 -5.32 -1.16 -14.36
CA SER A 139 -4.91 -2.21 -15.29
C SER A 139 -5.81 -3.44 -15.15
N ASP A 140 -6.13 -4.07 -16.28
CA ASP A 140 -7.00 -5.25 -16.30
C ASP A 140 -6.47 -6.35 -15.37
N HIS A 141 -5.16 -6.47 -15.22
CA HIS A 141 -4.55 -7.44 -14.32
C HIS A 141 -4.95 -7.21 -12.87
N ILE A 142 -4.76 -5.98 -12.35
CA ILE A 142 -5.05 -5.65 -10.95
C ILE A 142 -6.56 -5.62 -10.70
N ARG A 143 -7.33 -5.02 -11.62
CA ARG A 143 -8.80 -5.00 -11.52
C ARG A 143 -9.38 -6.41 -11.45
N ASN A 144 -8.93 -7.33 -12.31
CA ASN A 144 -9.42 -8.71 -12.28
C ASN A 144 -9.07 -9.42 -10.97
N LYS A 145 -7.90 -9.16 -10.39
CA LYS A 145 -7.49 -9.71 -9.09
C LYS A 145 -8.36 -9.20 -7.95
N ILE A 146 -8.58 -7.88 -7.89
CA ILE A 146 -9.45 -7.26 -6.88
C ILE A 146 -10.89 -7.76 -7.03
N GLN A 147 -11.43 -7.84 -8.25
CA GLN A 147 -12.77 -8.37 -8.49
C GLN A 147 -12.89 -9.85 -8.10
N SER A 148 -11.87 -10.67 -8.39
CA SER A 148 -11.85 -12.07 -7.98
C SER A 148 -11.83 -12.20 -6.45
N TRP A 149 -11.10 -11.32 -5.77
CA TRP A 149 -11.10 -11.25 -4.30
C TRP A 149 -12.47 -10.81 -3.76
N LEU A 150 -13.09 -9.78 -4.36
CA LEU A 150 -14.44 -9.30 -4.03
C LEU A 150 -15.55 -10.36 -4.16
N GLN A 151 -15.31 -11.41 -4.94
CA GLN A 151 -16.25 -12.53 -5.17
C GLN A 151 -15.95 -13.77 -4.31
N ARG A 152 -14.85 -13.79 -3.55
CA ARG A 152 -14.54 -14.84 -2.56
C ARG A 152 -15.48 -14.77 -1.35
#